data_AF-A0A221V443-F1
#
_entry.id   AF-A0A221V443-F1
#
_cell.length_a   1.000
_cell.length_b   1.000
_cell.length_c   1.000
_cell.angle_alpha   90.00
_cell.angle_beta   90.00
_cell.angle_gamma   90.00
#
_symmetry.space_group_name_H-M   'P 1'
#
loop_
_entity.id
_entity.type
_entity.pdbx_description
1 polymer ?
#
loop_
_entity_poly.entity_id
_entity_poly.type
_entity_poly.pdbx_seq_one_letter_code
_entity_poly.pdbx_strand_id
1 'polypeptide(L)'
;MPTADGTETIVTAGNDISVSGNGSIATPYVVANTRPNIFYPPSIAVDASSTGTGRTINLHTQYTAQFGSPMVASNLAPGAIPTYANTDLYYYVTFYDNTVFANVSVDEFGVMTYDVIATPTDYNSLINVVFVVK
;
A
#
# COMPACT_ATOMS: atom_id res chain seq x y z
N MET A 1 -9.39 -26.96 42.97
CA MET A 1 -8.30 -26.88 41.96
C MET A 1 -8.34 -25.48 41.38
N PRO A 2 -7.19 -24.83 41.08
CA PRO A 2 -7.22 -23.56 40.36
C PRO A 2 -7.95 -23.76 39.03
N THR A 3 -8.85 -22.83 38.68
CA THR A 3 -9.51 -22.79 37.37
C THR A 3 -8.50 -22.21 36.40
N ALA A 4 -8.12 -22.96 35.37
CA ALA A 4 -7.23 -22.45 34.33
C ALA A 4 -7.90 -21.24 33.66
N ASP A 5 -7.26 -20.08 33.76
CA ASP A 5 -7.80 -18.82 33.24
C ASP A 5 -7.00 -18.30 32.06
N GLY A 6 -5.99 -19.03 31.57
CA GLY A 6 -5.18 -18.68 30.41
C GLY A 6 -3.91 -17.90 30.76
N THR A 7 -3.80 -17.40 32.00
CA THR A 7 -2.62 -16.65 32.48
C THR A 7 -1.43 -17.55 32.80
N GLU A 8 -1.60 -18.87 32.76
CA GLU A 8 -0.55 -19.84 33.06
C GLU A 8 0.40 -20.09 31.87
N THR A 9 0.04 -19.63 30.65
CA THR A 9 0.88 -19.78 29.45
C THR A 9 1.84 -18.60 29.32
N ILE A 10 3.12 -18.86 29.03
CA ILE A 10 4.08 -17.80 28.70
C ILE A 10 4.17 -17.70 27.17
N VAL A 11 3.74 -16.56 26.63
CA VAL A 11 3.89 -16.22 25.20
C VAL A 11 4.87 -15.06 25.09
N THR A 12 5.97 -15.28 24.37
CA THR A 12 7.01 -14.27 24.15
C THR A 12 6.97 -13.80 22.71
N ALA A 13 7.07 -12.48 22.49
CA ALA A 13 7.15 -11.92 21.15
C ALA A 13 8.56 -12.08 20.56
N GLY A 14 8.62 -12.40 19.26
CA GLY A 14 9.85 -12.28 18.47
C GLY A 14 10.16 -10.83 18.12
N ASN A 15 11.26 -10.60 17.39
CA ASN A 15 11.77 -9.25 17.08
C ASN A 15 10.75 -8.33 16.36
N ASP A 16 9.89 -8.92 15.52
CA ASP A 16 8.99 -8.20 14.62
C ASP A 16 7.51 -8.41 15.01
N ILE A 17 7.27 -8.88 16.23
CA ILE A 17 5.94 -9.20 16.74
C ILE A 17 5.71 -8.43 18.03
N SER A 18 4.47 -8.03 18.27
CA SER A 18 3.99 -7.62 19.58
C SER A 18 3.00 -8.66 20.08
N VAL A 19 3.09 -8.97 21.37
CA VAL A 19 2.12 -9.80 22.07
C VAL A 19 1.60 -8.96 23.23
N SER A 20 0.29 -8.76 23.29
CA SER A 20 -0.38 -8.09 24.39
C SER A 20 -1.50 -8.97 24.94
N GLY A 21 -1.99 -8.66 26.14
CA GLY A 21 -2.93 -9.53 26.86
C GLY A 21 -2.23 -10.61 27.69
N ASN A 22 -3.00 -11.31 28.51
CA ASN A 22 -2.50 -12.34 29.41
C ASN A 22 -3.12 -13.73 29.13
N GLY A 23 -3.84 -13.89 28.02
CA GLY A 23 -4.43 -15.16 27.63
C GLY A 23 -5.79 -15.47 28.26
N SER A 24 -6.27 -14.63 29.19
CA SER A 24 -7.59 -14.83 29.79
C SER A 24 -8.74 -14.41 28.89
N ILE A 25 -9.96 -14.87 29.23
CA ILE A 25 -11.18 -14.47 28.52
C ILE A 25 -11.35 -12.94 28.54
N ALA A 26 -10.97 -12.28 29.63
CA ALA A 26 -11.06 -10.83 29.76
C ALA A 26 -9.98 -10.09 28.96
N THR A 27 -8.78 -10.68 28.82
CA THR A 27 -7.65 -10.08 28.10
C THR A 27 -6.91 -11.14 27.28
N PRO A 28 -7.50 -11.58 26.15
CA PRO A 28 -6.90 -12.61 25.30
C PRO A 28 -5.58 -12.12 24.71
N TYR A 29 -4.73 -13.05 24.29
CA TYR A 29 -3.52 -12.67 23.58
C TYR A 29 -3.86 -12.03 22.23
N VAL A 30 -3.34 -10.83 22.00
CA VAL A 30 -3.34 -10.17 20.69
C VAL A 30 -1.93 -10.20 20.16
N VAL A 31 -1.74 -10.87 19.03
CA VAL A 31 -0.46 -11.02 18.35
C VAL A 31 -0.51 -10.19 17.06
N ALA A 32 0.39 -9.22 16.93
CA ALA A 32 0.43 -8.33 15.78
C ALA A 32 1.86 -8.19 15.24
N ASN A 33 1.98 -8.01 13.92
CA ASN A 33 3.23 -7.61 13.28
C ASN A 33 3.56 -6.16 13.67
N THR A 34 4.80 -5.89 14.09
CA THR A 34 5.25 -4.54 14.43
C THR A 34 5.96 -3.85 13.27
N ARG A 35 6.20 -4.56 12.16
CA ARG A 35 6.83 -4.00 10.96
C ARG A 35 5.80 -3.43 10.02
N PRO A 36 6.09 -2.27 9.40
CA PRO A 36 5.25 -1.76 8.33
C PRO A 36 5.31 -2.73 7.15
N ASN A 37 4.15 -3.15 6.67
CA ASN A 37 4.05 -3.88 5.42
C ASN A 37 4.11 -2.86 4.29
N ILE A 38 5.29 -2.73 3.70
CA ILE A 38 5.57 -1.79 2.62
C ILE A 38 5.69 -2.56 1.31
N PHE A 39 5.06 -2.05 0.26
CA PHE A 39 5.24 -2.59 -1.08
C PHE A 39 5.25 -1.48 -2.13
N TYR A 40 5.95 -1.75 -3.22
CA TYR A 40 5.89 -0.91 -4.41
C TYR A 40 4.71 -1.41 -5.26
N PRO A 41 3.68 -0.59 -5.53
CA PRO A 41 2.71 -0.93 -6.55
C PRO A 41 3.41 -0.97 -7.91
N PRO A 42 2.81 -1.64 -8.89
CA PRO A 42 3.39 -1.71 -10.22
C PRO A 42 3.44 -0.32 -10.85
N SER A 43 4.34 -0.13 -11.83
CA SER A 43 4.50 1.16 -12.51
C SER A 43 3.16 1.69 -13.04
N ILE A 44 2.90 2.96 -12.76
CA ILE A 44 1.68 3.64 -13.17
C ILE A 44 2.02 4.54 -14.35
N ALA A 45 1.39 4.29 -15.50
CA ALA A 45 1.52 5.17 -16.65
C ALA A 45 0.75 6.48 -16.39
N VAL A 46 1.43 7.60 -16.56
CA VAL A 46 0.85 8.95 -16.42
C VAL A 46 0.86 9.62 -17.77
N ASP A 47 -0.30 10.10 -18.22
CA ASP A 47 -0.40 10.82 -19.49
C ASP A 47 0.11 12.26 -19.34
N ALA A 48 1.31 12.49 -19.85
CA ALA A 48 1.95 13.79 -19.95
C ALA A 48 2.09 14.28 -21.40
N SER A 49 1.27 13.76 -22.33
CA SER A 49 1.32 14.10 -23.76
C SER A 49 0.91 15.54 -24.09
N SER A 50 0.23 16.20 -23.16
CA SER A 50 -0.17 17.60 -23.23
C SER A 50 -0.04 18.26 -21.88
N THR A 51 0.15 19.58 -21.85
CA THR A 51 0.11 20.35 -20.61
C THR A 51 -1.33 20.49 -20.09
N GLY A 52 -1.48 20.71 -18.79
CA GLY A 52 -2.78 20.90 -18.15
C GLY A 52 -2.71 20.83 -16.63
N THR A 53 -3.73 21.33 -15.96
CA THR A 53 -3.78 21.43 -14.50
C THR A 53 -4.87 20.55 -13.90
N GLY A 54 -4.71 20.13 -12.64
CA GLY A 54 -5.72 19.43 -11.86
C GLY A 54 -6.05 18.04 -12.41
N ARG A 55 -5.09 17.39 -13.07
CA ARG A 55 -5.26 16.01 -13.52
C ARG A 55 -5.26 15.08 -12.33
N THR A 56 -6.06 14.04 -12.40
CA THR A 56 -6.20 13.07 -11.31
C THR A 56 -5.91 11.66 -11.79
N ILE A 57 -5.26 10.87 -10.95
CA ILE A 57 -5.11 9.43 -11.12
C ILE A 57 -5.40 8.72 -9.81
N ASN A 58 -6.26 7.72 -9.85
CA ASN A 58 -6.57 6.91 -8.68
C ASN A 58 -5.55 5.75 -8.60
N LEU A 59 -4.57 5.90 -7.71
CA LEU A 59 -3.46 4.95 -7.55
C LEU A 59 -3.96 3.57 -7.06
N HIS A 60 -4.99 3.55 -6.21
CA HIS A 60 -5.59 2.29 -5.74
C HIS A 60 -6.26 1.49 -6.86
N THR A 61 -6.94 2.18 -7.77
CA THR A 61 -7.56 1.56 -8.95
C THR A 61 -6.49 0.95 -9.86
N GLN A 62 -5.39 1.67 -10.10
CA GLN A 62 -4.26 1.16 -10.90
C GLN A 62 -3.64 -0.09 -10.27
N TYR A 63 -3.48 -0.07 -8.95
CA TYR A 63 -2.98 -1.21 -8.17
C TYR A 63 -3.90 -2.43 -8.29
N THR A 64 -5.20 -2.27 -8.03
CA THR A 64 -6.15 -3.39 -8.03
C THR A 64 -6.37 -3.96 -9.42
N ALA A 65 -6.33 -3.14 -10.47
CA ALA A 65 -6.42 -3.61 -11.85
C ALA A 65 -5.28 -4.58 -12.22
N GLN A 66 -4.07 -4.35 -11.71
CA GLN A 66 -2.90 -5.18 -12.02
C GLN A 66 -2.78 -6.38 -11.08
N PHE A 67 -2.99 -6.19 -9.77
CA PHE A 67 -2.81 -7.26 -8.77
C PHE A 67 -4.03 -8.17 -8.68
N GLY A 68 -5.24 -7.62 -8.84
CA GLY A 68 -6.49 -8.37 -8.80
C GLY A 68 -6.78 -9.14 -10.09
N SER A 69 -6.07 -8.86 -11.18
CA SER A 69 -6.23 -9.53 -12.47
C SER A 69 -4.90 -9.66 -13.22
N PRO A 70 -3.91 -10.38 -12.65
CA PRO A 70 -2.63 -10.60 -13.30
C PRO A 70 -2.84 -11.35 -14.62
N MET A 71 -2.15 -10.91 -15.67
CA MET A 71 -2.30 -11.49 -17.01
C MET A 71 -1.82 -12.94 -17.10
N VAL A 72 -0.81 -13.29 -16.29
CA VAL A 72 -0.20 -14.61 -16.25
C VAL A 72 0.15 -14.93 -14.79
N ALA A 73 -0.10 -16.16 -14.39
CA ALA A 73 0.30 -16.69 -13.09
C ALA A 73 1.05 -18.01 -13.29
N SER A 74 1.93 -18.37 -12.36
CA SER A 74 2.62 -19.66 -12.38
C SER A 74 1.63 -20.81 -12.09
N ASN A 75 2.04 -22.04 -12.40
CA ASN A 75 1.23 -23.21 -12.11
C ASN A 75 0.88 -23.27 -10.61
N LEU A 76 -0.39 -23.52 -10.29
CA LEU A 76 -0.96 -23.57 -8.94
C LEU A 76 -1.01 -22.23 -8.18
N ALA A 77 -0.59 -21.11 -8.78
CA ALA A 77 -0.80 -19.81 -8.17
C ALA A 77 -2.28 -19.41 -8.20
N PRO A 78 -2.78 -18.69 -7.17
CA PRO A 78 -4.11 -18.09 -7.23
C PRO A 78 -4.23 -17.15 -8.44
N GLY A 79 -5.45 -17.05 -9.01
CA GLY A 79 -5.72 -16.18 -10.15
C GLY A 79 -5.67 -14.68 -9.85
N ALA A 80 -5.48 -14.29 -8.59
CA ALA A 80 -5.31 -12.91 -8.14
C ALA A 80 -4.27 -12.86 -7.02
N ILE A 81 -3.45 -11.81 -7.03
CA ILE A 81 -2.60 -11.45 -5.89
C ILE A 81 -3.51 -10.78 -4.86
N PRO A 82 -3.44 -11.15 -3.56
CA PRO A 82 -4.23 -10.48 -2.52
C PRO A 82 -4.02 -8.96 -2.54
N THR A 83 -5.12 -8.24 -2.36
CA THR A 83 -5.11 -6.77 -2.33
C THR A 83 -5.67 -6.19 -1.04
N TYR A 84 -5.32 -4.93 -0.77
CA TYR A 84 -5.84 -4.14 0.34
C TYR A 84 -6.92 -3.17 -0.14
N ALA A 85 -7.88 -2.84 0.73
CA ALA A 85 -8.80 -1.74 0.47
C ALA A 85 -8.04 -0.40 0.52
N ASN A 86 -8.57 0.63 -0.15
CA ASN A 86 -7.94 1.95 -0.11
C ASN A 86 -7.89 2.55 1.30
N THR A 87 -8.85 2.19 2.16
CA THR A 87 -8.88 2.59 3.56
C THR A 87 -7.78 1.96 4.40
N ASP A 88 -7.16 0.88 3.92
CA ASP A 88 -6.14 0.10 4.64
C ASP A 88 -4.71 0.49 4.24
N LEU A 89 -4.56 1.56 3.43
CA LEU A 89 -3.29 1.96 2.85
C LEU A 89 -2.96 3.43 3.11
N TYR A 90 -1.69 3.70 3.34
CA TYR A 90 -1.07 5.02 3.16
C TYR A 90 -0.36 5.08 1.81
N TYR A 91 -0.45 6.23 1.14
CA TYR A 91 0.09 6.48 -0.19
C TYR A 91 1.22 7.51 -0.12
N TYR A 92 2.39 7.16 -0.63
CA TYR A 92 3.55 8.05 -0.67
C TYR A 92 4.03 8.20 -2.11
N VAL A 93 4.10 9.42 -2.62
CA VAL A 93 4.85 9.75 -3.84
C VAL A 93 6.30 9.99 -3.43
N THR A 94 7.20 9.10 -3.85
CA THR A 94 8.61 9.16 -3.46
C THR A 94 9.50 9.80 -4.51
N PHE A 95 9.01 9.91 -5.75
CA PHE A 95 9.69 10.61 -6.83
C PHE A 95 8.72 11.01 -7.94
N TYR A 96 8.95 12.18 -8.51
CA TYR A 96 8.41 12.62 -9.80
C TYR A 96 9.38 13.64 -10.42
N ASP A 97 9.34 13.79 -11.74
CA ASP A 97 10.11 14.83 -12.44
C ASP A 97 9.45 16.20 -12.27
N ASN A 98 10.11 17.12 -11.56
CA ASN A 98 9.61 18.47 -11.28
C ASN A 98 9.69 19.43 -12.47
N THR A 99 10.31 19.03 -13.58
CA THR A 99 10.31 19.77 -14.84
C THR A 99 9.08 19.46 -15.69
N VAL A 100 8.48 18.28 -15.47
CA VAL A 100 7.27 17.80 -16.16
C VAL A 100 6.02 18.01 -15.30
N PHE A 101 6.12 17.78 -13.98
CA PHE A 101 4.99 17.81 -13.08
C PHE A 101 5.11 18.89 -11.99
N ALA A 102 3.97 19.49 -11.65
CA ALA A 102 3.83 20.41 -10.53
C ALA A 102 2.57 20.08 -9.71
N ASN A 103 2.45 20.71 -8.53
CA ASN A 103 1.26 20.61 -7.67
C ASN A 103 0.83 19.16 -7.37
N VAL A 104 1.81 18.26 -7.20
CA VAL A 104 1.57 16.85 -6.92
C VAL A 104 1.12 16.67 -5.47
N SER A 105 -0.06 16.09 -5.27
CA SER A 105 -0.60 15.73 -3.96
C SER A 105 -1.36 14.40 -4.05
N VAL A 106 -1.49 13.69 -2.94
CA VAL A 106 -2.29 12.45 -2.85
C VAL A 106 -3.16 12.50 -1.60
N ASP A 107 -4.42 12.09 -1.74
CA ASP A 107 -5.39 12.05 -0.62
C ASP A 107 -5.37 10.70 0.13
N GLU A 108 -6.18 10.59 1.20
CA GLU A 108 -6.30 9.40 2.03
C GLU A 108 -6.93 8.18 1.32
N PHE A 109 -7.52 8.38 0.15
CA PHE A 109 -8.15 7.34 -0.67
C PHE A 109 -7.27 6.90 -1.86
N GLY A 110 -6.08 7.49 -1.98
CA GLY A 110 -5.11 7.18 -3.03
C GLY A 110 -5.39 7.90 -4.35
N VAL A 111 -6.17 8.97 -4.36
CA VAL A 111 -6.33 9.84 -5.53
C VAL A 111 -5.19 10.85 -5.55
N MET A 112 -4.30 10.70 -6.52
CA MET A 112 -3.22 11.65 -6.77
C MET A 112 -3.69 12.73 -7.73
N THR A 113 -3.49 13.99 -7.38
CA THR A 113 -3.71 15.17 -8.23
C THR A 113 -2.36 15.74 -8.65
N TYR A 114 -2.24 16.20 -9.90
CA TYR A 114 -1.03 16.75 -10.47
C TYR A 114 -1.30 17.68 -11.65
N ASP A 115 -0.35 18.55 -11.94
CA ASP A 115 -0.30 19.36 -13.14
C ASP A 115 0.80 18.84 -14.07
N VAL A 116 0.58 18.90 -15.38
CA VAL A 116 1.61 18.70 -16.40
C VAL A 116 2.00 20.07 -16.95
N ILE A 117 3.21 20.51 -16.60
CA ILE A 117 3.74 21.84 -16.91
C ILE A 117 4.61 21.86 -18.16
N ALA A 118 5.14 20.71 -18.56
CA ALA A 118 5.88 20.53 -19.81
C ALA A 118 5.65 19.12 -20.36
N THR A 119 5.65 18.99 -21.69
CA THR A 119 5.68 17.67 -22.32
C THR A 119 7.07 17.08 -22.18
N PRO A 120 7.21 15.83 -21.71
CA PRO A 120 8.50 15.16 -21.58
C PRO A 120 9.21 15.04 -22.93
N THR A 121 10.53 15.16 -22.96
CA THR A 121 11.34 14.88 -24.16
C THR A 121 11.44 13.38 -24.47
N ASP A 122 11.14 12.55 -23.48
CA ASP A 122 11.30 11.11 -23.48
C ASP A 122 9.94 10.47 -23.13
N TYR A 123 9.57 9.34 -23.75
CA TYR A 123 8.25 8.71 -23.57
C TYR A 123 7.92 8.21 -22.14
N ASN A 124 8.79 8.41 -21.15
CA ASN A 124 8.68 7.85 -19.81
C ASN A 124 8.72 8.92 -18.72
N SER A 125 7.59 9.59 -18.47
CA SER A 125 7.42 10.32 -17.20
C SER A 125 7.14 9.32 -16.09
N LEU A 126 8.17 8.97 -15.32
CA LEU A 126 8.04 8.03 -14.21
C LEU A 126 7.63 8.78 -12.95
N ILE A 127 6.62 8.24 -12.25
CA ILE A 127 6.29 8.59 -10.88
C ILE A 127 6.51 7.34 -10.02
N ASN A 128 7.30 7.48 -8.95
CA ASN A 128 7.47 6.40 -8.00
C ASN A 128 6.53 6.61 -6.82
N VAL A 129 5.82 5.53 -6.51
CA VAL A 129 4.88 5.49 -5.38
C VAL A 129 5.20 4.31 -4.48
N VAL A 130 4.95 4.46 -3.19
CA VAL A 130 5.11 3.43 -2.17
C VAL A 130 3.84 3.33 -1.36
N PHE A 131 3.33 2.12 -1.18
CA PHE A 131 2.14 1.84 -0.37
C PHE A 131 2.57 1.22 0.96
N VAL A 132 1.96 1.68 2.04
CA VAL A 132 2.19 1.15 3.39
C VAL A 132 0.85 0.72 3.97
N VAL A 133 0.74 -0.52 4.42
CA VAL A 133 -0.47 -1.02 5.09
C VAL A 133 -0.62 -0.35 6.46
N LYS A 134 -1.85 0.05 6.81
CA LYS A 134 -2.19 0.67 8.09
C LYS A 134 -2.15 -0.31 9.26
#